data_AF-A0A939XM57-F1
#
_entry.id   AF-A0A939XM57-F1
#
_cell.length_a   1.000
_cell.length_b   1.000
_cell.length_c   1.000
_cell.angle_alpha   90.00
_cell.angle_beta   90.00
_cell.angle_gamma   90.00
#
_symmetry.space_group_name_H-M   'P 1'
#
loop_
_entity.id
_entity.type
_entity.pdbx_description
1 polymer ?
#
loop_
_entity_poly.entity_id
_entity_poly.type
_entity_poly.pdbx_seq_one_letter_code
_entity_poly.pdbx_strand_id
1 'polypeptide(L)'
;KFENFTSLLYYYGMLTISGTRGLSAILSIPNNNVRTQYYRYLQEEYDKYLPVNINELNLTFDNAALDGDYKEMFTYIAQAYKNASVNRNTIEGERTIQGFFMAYLAMNPYYLMHPEIELNHGYGDIFLMPDTRFDFVNHCYLAEFKYLKTNCEPKDEDDAFAAAKAQLDFYAADSKIVKMISNSKLHKIVMIFKGGDMVKLEEV
;
A
#
# COMPACT_ATOMS: atom_id res chain seq x y z
N LYS A 1 -14.57 21.72 -16.96
CA LYS A 1 -15.01 20.43 -17.57
C LYS A 1 -14.47 19.24 -16.75
N PHE A 2 -14.86 19.10 -15.49
CA PHE A 2 -14.52 17.92 -14.66
C PHE A 2 -15.62 16.84 -14.72
N GLU A 3 -16.89 17.23 -14.88
CA GLU A 3 -18.01 16.28 -15.02
C GLU A 3 -17.85 15.32 -16.20
N ASN A 4 -17.28 15.81 -17.31
CA ASN A 4 -16.99 14.96 -18.47
C ASN A 4 -15.91 13.92 -18.16
N PHE A 5 -14.97 14.20 -17.25
CA PHE A 5 -13.89 13.27 -16.93
C PHE A 5 -14.40 12.08 -16.10
N THR A 6 -15.19 12.34 -15.05
CA THR A 6 -15.80 11.28 -14.24
C THR A 6 -16.74 10.41 -15.09
N SER A 7 -17.54 11.03 -15.96
CA SER A 7 -18.42 10.31 -16.89
C SER A 7 -17.63 9.46 -17.88
N LEU A 8 -16.47 9.94 -18.34
CA LEU A 8 -15.58 9.20 -19.23
C LEU A 8 -14.93 7.99 -18.54
N LEU A 9 -14.48 8.15 -17.29
CA LEU A 9 -13.96 7.04 -16.50
C LEU A 9 -15.03 5.96 -16.26
N TYR A 10 -16.27 6.38 -16.00
CA TYR A 10 -17.40 5.46 -15.90
C TYR A 10 -17.66 4.75 -17.25
N TYR A 11 -17.70 5.49 -18.36
CA TYR A 11 -17.93 4.95 -19.70
C TYR A 11 -16.86 3.91 -20.11
N TYR A 12 -15.59 4.15 -19.78
CA TYR A 12 -14.51 3.19 -20.04
C TYR A 12 -14.44 2.04 -19.03
N GLY A 13 -15.36 1.97 -18.07
CA GLY A 13 -15.40 0.91 -17.06
C GLY A 13 -14.32 1.04 -15.99
N MET A 14 -13.69 2.20 -15.86
CA MET A 14 -12.69 2.47 -14.81
C MET A 14 -13.35 2.79 -13.46
N LEU A 15 -14.61 3.24 -13.50
CA LEU A 15 -15.47 3.44 -12.34
C LEU A 15 -16.78 2.67 -12.53
N THR A 16 -17.39 2.24 -11.42
CA THR A 16 -18.75 1.69 -11.37
C THR A 16 -19.54 2.37 -10.27
N ILE A 17 -20.87 2.24 -10.31
CA ILE A 17 -21.74 2.71 -9.24
C ILE A 17 -21.70 1.68 -8.11
N SER A 18 -21.18 2.06 -6.96
CA SER A 18 -21.18 1.24 -5.73
C SER A 18 -22.35 1.55 -4.81
N GLY A 19 -23.04 2.66 -5.03
CA GLY A 19 -24.21 3.04 -4.26
C GLY A 19 -24.77 4.39 -4.67
N THR A 20 -25.70 4.90 -3.89
CA THR A 20 -26.34 6.19 -4.11
C THR A 20 -26.53 6.93 -2.79
N ARG A 21 -26.31 8.25 -2.78
CA ARG A 21 -26.73 9.13 -1.70
C ARG A 21 -27.81 10.07 -2.24
N GLY A 22 -29.07 9.74 -1.98
CA GLY A 22 -30.20 10.43 -2.62
C GLY A 22 -30.17 10.22 -4.13
N LEU A 23 -30.15 11.32 -4.90
CA LEU A 23 -30.07 11.28 -6.36
C LEU A 23 -28.63 11.13 -6.89
N SER A 24 -27.62 11.27 -6.04
CA SER A 24 -26.22 11.23 -6.47
C SER A 24 -25.66 9.81 -6.46
N ALA A 25 -25.05 9.38 -7.55
CA ALA A 25 -24.30 8.13 -7.62
C ALA A 25 -22.98 8.24 -6.84
N ILE A 26 -22.68 7.21 -6.05
CA ILE A 26 -21.36 6.99 -5.43
C ILE A 26 -20.60 6.06 -6.36
N LEU A 27 -19.43 6.51 -6.83
CA LEU A 27 -18.59 5.78 -7.75
C LEU A 27 -17.40 5.15 -7.02
N SER A 28 -17.02 3.94 -7.44
CA SER A 28 -15.82 3.26 -6.96
C SER A 28 -15.10 2.53 -8.10
N ILE A 29 -13.86 2.10 -7.83
CA ILE A 29 -13.14 1.20 -8.73
C ILE A 29 -13.85 -0.17 -8.71
N PRO A 30 -14.17 -0.76 -9.88
CA PRO A 30 -15.04 -1.93 -9.95
C PRO A 30 -14.40 -3.24 -9.50
N ASN A 31 -13.08 -3.41 -9.67
CA ASN A 31 -12.38 -4.65 -9.36
C ASN A 31 -10.85 -4.42 -9.24
N ASN A 32 -10.14 -5.46 -8.82
CA ASN A 32 -8.69 -5.40 -8.63
C ASN A 32 -7.93 -5.18 -9.95
N ASN A 33 -8.40 -5.71 -11.09
CA ASN A 33 -7.72 -5.53 -12.38
C ASN A 33 -7.67 -4.05 -12.78
N VAL A 34 -8.79 -3.33 -12.64
CA VAL A 34 -8.84 -1.88 -12.92
C VAL A 34 -7.97 -1.11 -11.94
N ARG A 35 -7.95 -1.52 -10.66
CA ARG A 35 -7.06 -0.96 -9.65
C ARG A 35 -5.59 -1.13 -10.03
N THR A 36 -5.18 -2.33 -10.45
CA THR A 36 -3.82 -2.62 -10.91
C THR A 36 -3.46 -1.79 -12.15
N GLN A 37 -4.40 -1.53 -13.06
CA GLN A 37 -4.14 -0.64 -14.20
C GLN A 37 -3.82 0.79 -13.77
N TYR A 38 -4.55 1.34 -12.79
CA TYR A 38 -4.24 2.65 -12.21
C TYR A 38 -2.84 2.68 -11.58
N TYR A 39 -2.49 1.65 -10.81
CA TYR A 39 -1.17 1.57 -10.19
C TYR A 39 -0.04 1.38 -11.19
N ARG A 40 -0.26 0.61 -12.25
CA ARG A 40 0.69 0.48 -13.36
C ARG A 40 0.91 1.82 -14.06
N TYR A 41 -0.14 2.58 -14.33
CA TYR A 41 0.00 3.92 -14.88
C TYR A 41 0.81 4.83 -13.95
N LEU A 42 0.52 4.83 -12.64
CA LEU A 42 1.30 5.61 -11.67
C LEU A 42 2.77 5.17 -11.65
N GLN A 43 3.02 3.86 -11.68
CA GLN A 43 4.37 3.32 -11.74
C GLN A 43 5.11 3.73 -13.00
N GLU A 44 4.49 3.65 -14.18
CA GLU A 44 5.09 4.13 -15.44
C GLU A 44 5.42 5.63 -15.37
N GLU A 45 4.55 6.44 -14.76
CA GLU A 45 4.83 7.86 -14.53
C GLU A 45 5.99 8.07 -13.55
N TYR A 46 6.11 7.26 -12.50
CA TYR A 46 7.26 7.32 -11.59
C TYR A 46 8.55 6.87 -12.30
N ASP A 47 8.50 5.76 -13.04
CA ASP A 47 9.65 5.11 -13.70
C ASP A 47 10.33 6.00 -14.74
N LYS A 48 9.55 6.82 -15.47
CA LYS A 48 10.06 7.86 -16.39
C LYS A 48 11.11 8.77 -15.75
N TYR A 49 11.01 8.97 -14.44
CA TYR A 49 11.88 9.85 -13.69
C TYR A 49 12.79 9.08 -12.74
N LEU A 50 12.46 7.83 -12.44
CA LEU A 50 12.96 7.06 -11.30
C LEU A 50 13.00 5.58 -11.69
N PRO A 51 13.95 5.18 -12.55
CA PRO A 51 14.03 3.80 -12.98
C PRO A 51 14.28 2.91 -11.77
N VAL A 52 13.33 2.03 -11.47
CA VAL A 52 13.47 1.00 -10.44
C VAL A 52 13.92 -0.28 -11.12
N ASN A 53 14.94 -0.95 -10.56
CA ASN A 53 15.36 -2.23 -11.10
C ASN A 53 14.33 -3.30 -10.75
N ILE A 54 13.41 -3.56 -11.69
CA ILE A 54 12.32 -4.52 -11.53
C ILE A 54 12.84 -5.92 -11.21
N ASN A 55 14.01 -6.31 -11.74
CA ASN A 55 14.57 -7.63 -11.46
C ASN A 55 14.98 -7.75 -9.98
N GLU A 56 15.63 -6.74 -9.42
CA GLU A 56 15.96 -6.71 -8.00
C GLU A 56 14.71 -6.64 -7.13
N LEU A 57 13.73 -5.82 -7.52
CA LEU A 57 12.45 -5.74 -6.81
C LEU A 57 11.75 -7.12 -6.77
N ASN A 58 11.73 -7.84 -7.89
CA ASN A 58 11.13 -9.18 -7.96
C ASN A 58 11.85 -10.17 -7.02
N LEU A 59 13.18 -10.10 -6.88
CA LEU A 59 13.90 -10.93 -5.91
C LEU A 59 13.45 -10.65 -4.48
N THR A 60 13.22 -9.38 -4.12
CA THR A 60 12.69 -9.05 -2.80
C THR A 60 11.25 -9.53 -2.61
N PHE A 61 10.45 -9.60 -3.68
CA PHE A 61 9.11 -10.17 -3.65
C PHE A 61 9.13 -11.68 -3.44
N ASP A 62 10.07 -12.39 -4.08
CA ASP A 62 10.28 -13.82 -3.90
C ASP A 62 10.64 -14.13 -2.44
N ASN A 63 11.61 -13.41 -1.88
CA ASN A 63 12.05 -13.57 -0.49
C ASN A 63 10.91 -13.30 0.51
N ALA A 64 10.11 -12.26 0.27
CA ALA A 64 8.93 -11.99 1.10
C ALA A 64 7.88 -13.12 1.00
N ALA A 65 7.58 -13.60 -0.21
CA ALA A 65 6.57 -14.64 -0.43
C ALA A 65 6.95 -16.02 0.10
N LEU A 66 8.22 -16.40 -0.01
CA LEU A 66 8.73 -17.72 0.34
C LEU A 66 9.21 -17.82 1.78
N ASP A 67 9.98 -16.82 2.22
CA ASP A 67 10.72 -16.85 3.50
C ASP A 67 10.16 -15.87 4.53
N GLY A 68 9.23 -15.01 4.12
CA GLY A 68 8.66 -13.97 4.98
C GLY A 68 9.56 -12.75 5.15
N ASP A 69 10.64 -12.61 4.35
CA ASP A 69 11.55 -11.47 4.43
C ASP A 69 10.95 -10.21 3.80
N TYR A 70 10.11 -9.55 4.58
CA TYR A 70 9.47 -8.29 4.21
C TYR A 70 10.44 -7.11 4.20
N LYS A 71 11.55 -7.19 4.95
CA LYS A 71 12.38 -6.02 5.21
C LYS A 71 13.06 -5.55 3.95
N GLU A 72 13.58 -6.47 3.15
CA GLU A 72 14.19 -6.14 1.86
C GLU A 72 13.17 -5.48 0.93
N MET A 73 11.96 -6.05 0.81
CA MET A 73 10.90 -5.52 -0.06
C MET A 73 10.53 -4.08 0.30
N PHE A 74 10.17 -3.80 1.56
CA PHE A 74 9.74 -2.46 1.96
C PHE A 74 10.90 -1.46 1.95
N THR A 75 12.11 -1.87 2.33
CA THR A 75 13.30 -1.01 2.31
C THR A 75 13.70 -0.64 0.88
N TYR A 76 13.60 -1.57 -0.05
CA TYR A 76 13.90 -1.32 -1.46
C TYR A 76 12.99 -0.24 -2.04
N ILE A 77 11.67 -0.38 -1.81
CA ILE A 77 10.67 0.62 -2.24
C ILE A 77 10.90 1.96 -1.54
N ALA A 78 11.18 1.97 -0.24
CA ALA A 78 11.48 3.20 0.51
C ALA A 78 12.72 3.92 -0.04
N GLN A 79 13.78 3.19 -0.36
CA GLN A 79 15.01 3.76 -0.90
C GLN A 79 14.78 4.31 -2.31
N ALA A 80 14.02 3.61 -3.15
CA ALA A 80 13.59 4.11 -4.45
C ALA A 80 12.81 5.43 -4.31
N TYR A 81 11.90 5.51 -3.34
CA TYR A 81 11.16 6.74 -3.02
C TYR A 81 12.09 7.86 -2.55
N LYS A 82 13.02 7.59 -1.63
CA LYS A 82 13.97 8.60 -1.14
C LYS A 82 14.84 9.17 -2.25
N ASN A 83 15.37 8.30 -3.11
CA ASN A 83 16.14 8.71 -4.29
C ASN A 83 15.28 9.59 -5.23
N ALA A 84 13.96 9.40 -5.21
CA ALA A 84 13.02 10.21 -5.95
C ALA A 84 12.74 11.58 -5.36
N SER A 85 12.49 11.64 -4.05
CA SER A 85 12.13 12.88 -3.36
C SER A 85 13.31 13.85 -3.33
N VAL A 86 14.54 13.36 -3.20
CA VAL A 86 15.75 14.21 -3.18
C VAL A 86 15.93 15.00 -4.48
N ASN A 87 15.54 14.43 -5.62
CA ASN A 87 15.65 15.09 -6.92
C ASN A 87 14.52 16.10 -7.20
N ARG A 88 13.51 16.18 -6.31
CA ARG A 88 12.32 17.03 -6.50
C ARG A 88 11.83 17.60 -5.17
N ASN A 89 11.97 18.92 -5.01
CA ASN A 89 11.36 19.73 -3.94
C ASN A 89 9.80 19.74 -3.94
N THR A 90 9.14 18.73 -4.51
CA THR A 90 7.68 18.70 -4.75
C THR A 90 7.04 17.34 -4.42
N ILE A 91 7.83 16.30 -4.11
CA ILE A 91 7.33 14.97 -3.73
C ILE A 91 7.43 14.85 -2.20
N GLU A 92 6.58 15.60 -1.49
CA GLU A 92 6.47 15.53 -0.04
C GLU A 92 5.02 15.31 0.37
N GLY A 93 4.82 14.57 1.46
CA GLY A 93 3.52 14.29 2.04
C GLY A 93 3.12 12.82 2.03
N GLU A 94 2.33 12.45 3.03
CA GLU A 94 1.85 11.10 3.33
C GLU A 94 1.23 10.39 2.13
N ARG A 95 0.28 11.04 1.45
CA ARG A 95 -0.42 10.46 0.28
C ARG A 95 0.52 10.13 -0.88
N THR A 96 1.61 10.87 -1.02
CA THR A 96 2.59 10.67 -2.09
C THR A 96 3.41 9.40 -1.84
N ILE A 97 3.83 9.18 -0.59
CA ILE A 97 4.54 7.97 -0.18
C ILE A 97 3.61 6.76 -0.31
N GLN A 98 2.40 6.83 0.24
CA GLN A 98 1.43 5.75 0.14
C GLN A 98 1.13 5.39 -1.32
N GLY A 99 0.90 6.39 -2.18
CA GLY A 99 0.68 6.17 -3.61
C GLY A 99 1.87 5.50 -4.32
N PHE A 100 3.10 5.88 -3.97
CA PHE A 100 4.31 5.25 -4.51
C PHE A 100 4.43 3.79 -4.05
N PHE A 101 4.25 3.51 -2.75
CA PHE A 101 4.25 2.14 -2.23
C PHE A 101 3.17 1.28 -2.89
N MET A 102 1.95 1.79 -2.97
CA MET A 102 0.86 1.06 -3.63
C MET A 102 1.16 0.78 -5.11
N ALA A 103 1.80 1.72 -5.82
CA ALA A 103 2.16 1.52 -7.22
C ALA A 103 3.13 0.34 -7.42
N TYR A 104 4.17 0.24 -6.60
CA TYR A 104 5.15 -0.85 -6.69
C TYR A 104 4.68 -2.16 -6.07
N LEU A 105 3.98 -2.11 -4.92
CA LEU A 105 3.42 -3.32 -4.30
C LEU A 105 2.33 -3.97 -5.17
N ALA A 106 1.57 -3.19 -5.94
CA ALA A 106 0.60 -3.72 -6.90
C ALA A 106 1.24 -4.48 -8.06
N MET A 107 2.55 -4.38 -8.27
CA MET A 107 3.29 -5.19 -9.24
C MET A 107 3.64 -6.58 -8.70
N ASN A 108 3.58 -6.79 -7.39
CA ASN A 108 3.92 -8.06 -6.79
C ASN A 108 2.86 -9.11 -7.17
N PRO A 109 3.20 -10.13 -7.99
CA PRO A 109 2.22 -11.07 -8.49
C PRO A 109 1.70 -12.02 -7.40
N TYR A 110 2.45 -12.21 -6.31
CA TYR A 110 2.10 -13.14 -5.23
C TYR A 110 0.95 -12.66 -4.36
N TYR A 111 0.61 -11.36 -4.45
CA TYR A 111 -0.38 -10.76 -3.57
C TYR A 111 -1.49 -10.04 -4.35
N LEU A 112 -2.71 -10.20 -3.87
CA LEU A 112 -3.81 -9.30 -4.16
C LEU A 112 -3.74 -8.14 -3.15
N MET A 113 -3.31 -6.97 -3.62
CA MET A 113 -3.17 -5.79 -2.77
C MET A 113 -4.52 -5.12 -2.53
N HIS A 114 -4.87 -4.97 -1.26
CA HIS A 114 -6.07 -4.29 -0.77
C HIS A 114 -5.65 -3.01 -0.03
N PRO A 115 -5.69 -1.84 -0.69
CA PRO A 115 -5.43 -0.58 -0.01
C PRO A 115 -6.68 -0.13 0.75
N GLU A 116 -6.49 0.57 1.87
CA GLU A 116 -7.58 1.15 2.67
C GLU A 116 -8.70 0.13 2.91
N ILE A 117 -8.35 -1.06 3.40
CA ILE A 117 -9.35 -2.11 3.59
C ILE A 117 -10.33 -1.71 4.70
N GLU A 118 -11.62 -1.65 4.37
CA GLU A 118 -12.67 -1.29 5.32
C GLU A 118 -12.90 -2.43 6.32
N LEU A 119 -12.39 -2.23 7.53
CA LEU A 119 -12.51 -3.12 8.67
C LEU A 119 -13.48 -2.51 9.68
N ASN A 120 -13.96 -3.29 10.64
CA ASN A 120 -14.94 -2.78 11.60
C ASN A 120 -14.38 -1.55 12.31
N HIS A 121 -14.91 -0.34 12.03
CA HIS A 121 -14.50 0.93 12.64
C HIS A 121 -13.14 1.52 12.21
N GLY A 122 -12.59 1.16 11.04
CA GLY A 122 -11.38 1.80 10.51
C GLY A 122 -10.96 1.33 9.10
N TYR A 123 -9.86 1.91 8.61
CA TYR A 123 -9.23 1.54 7.33
C TYR A 123 -7.77 1.18 7.59
N GLY A 124 -7.36 -0.03 7.21
CA GLY A 124 -5.94 -0.41 7.21
C GLY A 124 -5.26 0.08 5.94
N ASP A 125 -4.07 0.68 6.04
CA ASP A 125 -3.42 1.31 4.90
C ASP A 125 -3.17 0.34 3.74
N ILE A 126 -2.49 -0.79 4.01
CA ILE A 126 -2.20 -1.81 2.99
C ILE A 126 -2.34 -3.21 3.59
N PHE A 127 -3.13 -4.05 2.91
CA PHE A 127 -3.14 -5.50 3.12
C PHE A 127 -2.68 -6.23 1.85
N LEU A 128 -1.65 -7.06 1.97
CA LEU A 128 -1.14 -7.95 0.92
C LEU A 128 -1.69 -9.34 1.18
N MET A 129 -2.83 -9.65 0.54
CA MET A 129 -3.48 -10.95 0.64
C MET A 129 -2.79 -11.94 -0.30
N PRO A 130 -2.41 -13.16 0.15
CA PRO A 130 -1.82 -14.15 -0.73
C PRO A 130 -2.75 -14.47 -1.90
N ASP A 131 -2.20 -14.52 -3.10
CA ASP A 131 -2.93 -14.99 -4.25
C ASP A 131 -2.93 -16.52 -4.28
N THR A 132 -4.12 -17.09 -4.17
CA THR A 132 -4.35 -18.55 -4.14
C THR A 132 -3.84 -19.31 -5.36
N ARG A 133 -3.46 -18.63 -6.45
CA ARG A 133 -2.80 -19.25 -7.61
C ARG A 133 -1.39 -19.75 -7.28
N PHE A 134 -0.78 -19.24 -6.21
CA PHE A 134 0.55 -19.63 -5.76
C PHE A 134 0.44 -20.33 -4.40
N ASP A 135 0.41 -21.65 -4.42
CA ASP A 135 0.26 -22.50 -3.23
C ASP A 135 1.48 -22.46 -2.28
N PHE A 136 2.63 -22.01 -2.78
CA PHE A 136 3.86 -21.85 -2.02
C PHE A 136 3.94 -20.54 -1.22
N VAL A 137 3.00 -19.59 -1.41
CA VAL A 137 3.01 -18.31 -0.68
C VAL A 137 2.46 -18.54 0.71
N ASN A 138 3.36 -18.55 1.70
CA ASN A 138 3.05 -18.87 3.09
C ASN A 138 3.00 -17.66 4.02
N HIS A 139 3.14 -16.45 3.46
CA HIS A 139 3.23 -15.20 4.23
C HIS A 139 2.21 -14.20 3.71
N CYS A 140 1.67 -13.37 4.58
CA CYS A 140 0.85 -12.22 4.22
C CYS A 140 1.16 -11.03 5.12
N TYR A 141 0.84 -9.83 4.64
CA TYR A 141 1.29 -8.60 5.29
C TYR A 141 0.14 -7.64 5.50
N LEU A 142 -0.01 -7.17 6.73
CA LEU A 142 -0.80 -5.99 7.05
C LEU A 142 0.17 -4.89 7.44
N ALA A 143 0.18 -3.80 6.69
CA ALA A 143 1.12 -2.71 6.84
C ALA A 143 0.41 -1.39 7.16
N GLU A 144 0.93 -0.66 8.13
CA GLU A 144 0.45 0.67 8.54
C GLU A 144 1.57 1.70 8.39
N PHE A 145 1.26 2.84 7.76
CA PHE A 145 2.16 3.96 7.60
C PHE A 145 1.89 5.01 8.67
N LYS A 146 2.95 5.65 9.15
CA LYS A 146 2.87 6.90 9.89
C LYS A 146 3.82 7.90 9.29
N TYR A 147 3.29 9.07 8.93
CA TYR A 147 4.07 10.17 8.41
C TYR A 147 4.26 11.25 9.48
N LEU A 148 5.52 11.57 9.74
CA LEU A 148 5.93 12.62 10.67
C LEU A 148 6.60 13.76 9.91
N LYS A 149 6.40 14.98 10.41
CA LYS A 149 7.13 16.14 9.91
C LYS A 149 8.61 16.05 10.27
N THR A 150 9.47 16.65 9.45
CA THR A 150 10.93 16.64 9.66
C THR A 150 11.38 17.30 10.97
N ASN A 151 10.55 18.15 11.58
CA ASN A 151 10.81 18.80 12.86
C ASN A 151 10.10 18.14 14.06
N CYS A 152 9.62 16.90 13.93
CA CYS A 152 9.00 16.17 15.03
C CYS A 152 10.01 15.83 16.15
N GLU A 153 9.50 15.76 17.38
CA GLU A 153 10.25 15.34 18.56
C GLU A 153 10.36 13.81 18.61
N PRO A 154 11.36 13.23 19.31
CA PRO A 154 11.49 11.77 19.44
C PRO A 154 10.23 11.09 19.99
N LYS A 155 9.53 11.76 20.92
CA LYS A 155 8.28 11.25 21.48
C LYS A 155 7.18 11.07 20.43
N ASP A 156 7.15 11.91 19.39
CA ASP A 156 6.15 11.80 18.33
C ASP A 156 6.32 10.48 17.54
N GLU A 157 7.55 9.97 17.43
CA GLU A 157 7.83 8.67 16.81
C GLU A 157 7.33 7.51 17.67
N ASP A 158 7.56 7.56 18.98
CA ASP A 158 7.07 6.54 19.92
C ASP A 158 5.55 6.50 19.97
N ASP A 159 4.90 7.68 20.04
CA ASP A 159 3.44 7.79 20.06
C ASP A 159 2.84 7.29 18.72
N ALA A 160 3.47 7.64 17.58
CA ALA A 160 3.05 7.14 16.27
C ALA A 160 3.22 5.63 16.14
N PHE A 161 4.32 5.07 16.65
CA PHE A 161 4.57 3.63 16.66
C PHE A 161 3.52 2.89 17.49
N ALA A 162 3.22 3.38 18.70
CA ALA A 162 2.23 2.79 19.57
C ALA A 162 0.83 2.83 18.94
N ALA A 163 0.47 3.95 18.29
CA ALA A 163 -0.79 4.08 17.56
C ALA A 163 -0.89 3.09 16.38
N ALA A 164 0.16 3.01 15.55
CA ALA A 164 0.20 2.09 14.41
C ALA A 164 0.08 0.63 14.86
N LYS A 165 0.80 0.24 15.92
CA LYS A 165 0.70 -1.10 16.51
C LYS A 165 -0.71 -1.41 16.98
N ALA A 166 -1.35 -0.49 17.71
CA ALA A 166 -2.71 -0.68 18.19
C ALA A 166 -3.72 -0.83 17.03
N GLN A 167 -3.55 -0.07 15.94
CA GLN A 167 -4.35 -0.21 14.73
C GLN A 167 -4.16 -1.59 14.08
N LEU A 168 -2.91 -2.03 13.90
CA LEU A 168 -2.62 -3.34 13.31
C LEU A 168 -3.15 -4.49 14.16
N ASP A 169 -3.03 -4.41 15.49
CA ASP A 169 -3.59 -5.41 16.41
C ASP A 169 -5.11 -5.51 16.30
N PHE A 170 -5.77 -4.34 16.21
CA PHE A 170 -7.21 -4.27 16.04
C PHE A 170 -7.65 -4.84 14.69
N TYR A 171 -6.97 -4.48 13.60
CA TYR A 171 -7.25 -4.95 12.24
C TYR A 171 -7.00 -6.44 12.07
N ALA A 172 -5.92 -6.97 12.64
CA ALA A 172 -5.58 -8.39 12.58
C ALA A 172 -6.61 -9.28 13.29
N ALA A 173 -7.35 -8.74 14.26
CA ALA A 173 -8.45 -9.44 14.94
C ALA A 173 -9.75 -9.45 14.13
N ASP A 174 -9.86 -8.70 13.03
CA ASP A 174 -11.08 -8.65 12.23
C ASP A 174 -11.33 -9.99 11.50
N SER A 175 -12.54 -10.49 11.63
CA SER A 175 -12.95 -11.77 11.03
C SER A 175 -12.77 -11.85 9.50
N LYS A 176 -12.76 -10.71 8.79
CA LYS A 176 -12.46 -10.66 7.35
C LYS A 176 -11.00 -11.01 7.09
N ILE A 177 -10.07 -10.40 7.83
CA ILE A 177 -8.64 -10.68 7.71
C ILE A 177 -8.36 -12.15 8.01
N VAL A 178 -8.90 -12.68 9.12
CA VAL A 178 -8.74 -14.09 9.50
C VAL A 178 -9.20 -15.05 8.40
N LYS A 179 -10.24 -14.70 7.63
CA LYS A 179 -10.69 -15.51 6.49
C LYS A 179 -9.79 -15.35 5.26
N MET A 180 -9.21 -14.18 5.05
CA MET A 180 -8.40 -13.84 3.88
C MET A 180 -6.96 -14.34 3.96
N ILE A 181 -6.40 -14.50 5.16
CA ILE A 181 -5.02 -15.00 5.33
C ILE A 181 -4.87 -16.50 4.98
N SER A 182 -5.97 -17.25 4.86
CA SER A 182 -5.96 -18.70 4.60
C SER A 182 -5.01 -19.44 5.57
N ASN A 183 -3.97 -20.13 5.06
CA ASN A 183 -2.97 -20.85 5.86
C ASN A 183 -1.67 -20.05 6.02
N SER A 184 -1.61 -18.82 5.49
CA SER A 184 -0.41 -18.00 5.54
C SER A 184 -0.19 -17.40 6.93
N LYS A 185 1.07 -17.15 7.28
CA LYS A 185 1.47 -16.39 8.45
C LYS A 185 1.21 -14.91 8.21
N LEU A 186 0.40 -14.29 9.08
CA LEU A 186 0.18 -12.86 9.09
C LEU A 186 1.33 -12.13 9.78
N HIS A 187 1.94 -11.19 9.06
CA HIS A 187 2.93 -10.25 9.55
C HIS A 187 2.30 -8.85 9.66
N LYS A 188 2.42 -8.23 10.84
CA LYS A 188 1.95 -6.86 11.12
C LYS A 188 3.14 -5.91 11.05
N ILE A 189 3.18 -5.06 10.04
CA ILE A 189 4.34 -4.22 9.72
C ILE A 189 4.02 -2.76 10.00
N VAL A 190 4.83 -2.12 10.85
CA VAL A 190 4.79 -0.67 11.08
C VAL A 190 5.91 -0.01 10.28
N MET A 191 5.55 1.01 9.50
CA MET A 191 6.50 1.89 8.82
C MET A 191 6.32 3.33 9.28
N ILE A 192 7.40 3.96 9.75
CA ILE A 192 7.41 5.38 10.10
C ILE A 192 8.31 6.14 9.15
N PHE A 193 7.74 7.17 8.54
CA PHE A 193 8.42 8.09 7.65
C PHE A 193 8.56 9.46 8.31
N LYS A 194 9.73 10.09 8.16
CA LYS A 194 10.00 11.46 8.54
C LYS A 194 10.41 12.23 7.29
N GLY A 195 9.50 13.04 6.74
CA GLY A 195 9.67 13.53 5.38
C GLY A 195 9.76 12.35 4.39
N GLY A 196 10.77 12.32 3.53
CA GLY A 196 10.99 11.21 2.60
C GLY A 196 11.78 10.01 3.14
N ASP A 197 12.23 10.09 4.40
CA ASP A 197 13.07 9.06 5.02
C ASP A 197 12.23 8.06 5.81
N MET A 198 12.36 6.76 5.51
CA MET A 198 11.82 5.71 6.38
C MET A 198 12.74 5.54 7.58
N VAL A 199 12.32 6.03 8.74
CA VAL A 199 13.11 6.00 9.98
C VAL A 199 12.89 4.72 10.78
N LYS A 200 11.74 4.04 10.59
CA LYS A 200 11.41 2.80 11.26
C LYS A 200 10.67 1.83 10.35
N LEU A 201 11.07 0.56 10.40
CA LEU A 201 10.41 -0.58 9.75
C LEU A 201 10.49 -1.78 10.69
N GLU A 202 9.37 -2.17 11.29
CA GLU A 202 9.33 -3.18 12.35
C GLU A 202 8.09 -4.08 12.24
N GLU A 203 8.24 -5.35 12.60
CA GLU A 203 7.12 -6.29 12.76
C GLU A 203 6.69 -6.31 14.23
N VAL A 204 5.38 -6.23 14.50
CA VAL A 204 4.81 -6.02 15.86
C VAL A 204 3.78 -7.04 16.30
#